data_AF-A0A3M1VRF7-F1
#
_entry.id   AF-A0A3M1VRF7-F1
#
_cell.length_a   1.000
_cell.length_b   1.000
_cell.length_c   1.000
_cell.angle_alpha   90.00
_cell.angle_beta   90.00
_cell.angle_gamma   90.00
#
_symmetry.space_group_name_H-M   'P 1'
#
loop_
_entity.id
_entity.type
_entity.pdbx_description
1 polymer ?
#
loop_
_entity_poly.entity_id
_entity_poly.type
_entity_poly.pdbx_seq_one_letter_code
_entity_poly.pdbx_strand_id
1 'polypeptide(L)'
;MRILDVRPGHAREDIRESRAALRSVLGHPAMVAMIVRGRSPEVSRFADRAERRAAPFPFREVVWVRDRRIFEPGQEESLFEGEDEWCAVVLDLNDEPVVWLADHASDLDIELAFLDAQSSSL
;
A
#
# COMPACT_ATOMS: atom_id res chain seq x y z
N MET A 1 -3.96 4.82 8.56
CA MET A 1 -4.23 3.86 7.47
C MET A 1 -5.45 4.29 6.71
N ARG A 2 -5.34 4.34 5.38
CA ARG A 2 -6.48 4.53 4.50
C ARG A 2 -6.96 3.17 4.00
N ILE A 3 -8.24 2.86 4.17
CA ILE A 3 -8.84 1.61 3.70
C ILE A 3 -9.70 1.92 2.48
N LEU A 4 -9.37 1.29 1.36
CA LEU A 4 -10.02 1.48 0.07
C LEU A 4 -10.79 0.20 -0.28
N ASP A 5 -12.11 0.29 -0.35
CA ASP A 5 -13.02 -0.84 -0.54
C ASP A 5 -14.22 -0.43 -1.39
N VAL A 6 -14.96 -1.41 -1.92
CA VAL A 6 -16.12 -1.18 -2.79
C VAL A 6 -17.36 -1.81 -2.18
N ARG A 7 -18.32 -0.96 -1.79
CA ARG A 7 -19.57 -1.41 -1.16
C ARG A 7 -20.56 -1.92 -2.22
N PRO A 8 -21.37 -2.94 -1.87
CA PRO A 8 -22.48 -3.36 -2.72
C PRO A 8 -23.42 -2.18 -3.04
N GLY A 9 -23.77 -2.01 -4.32
CA GLY A 9 -24.67 -0.95 -4.77
C GLY A 9 -24.02 0.41 -5.07
N HIS A 10 -22.77 0.65 -4.66
CA HIS A 10 -22.07 1.94 -4.82
C HIS A 10 -20.80 1.86 -5.68
N ALA A 11 -20.66 0.79 -6.47
CA ALA A 11 -19.39 0.44 -7.11
C ALA A 11 -18.72 1.57 -7.92
N ARG A 12 -19.49 2.32 -8.71
CA ARG A 12 -18.92 3.40 -9.54
C ARG A 12 -18.37 4.56 -8.71
N GLU A 13 -19.09 4.95 -7.67
CA GLU A 13 -18.72 6.05 -6.79
C GLU A 13 -17.50 5.67 -5.94
N ASP A 14 -17.57 4.51 -5.27
CA ASP A 14 -16.50 4.01 -4.41
C ASP A 14 -15.20 3.78 -5.19
N ILE A 15 -15.27 3.24 -6.41
CA ILE A 15 -14.07 3.07 -7.27
C ILE A 15 -13.47 4.44 -7.61
N ARG A 16 -14.30 5.41 -8.02
CA ARG A 16 -13.83 6.74 -8.41
C ARG A 16 -13.16 7.47 -7.24
N GLU A 17 -13.78 7.44 -6.07
CA GLU A 17 -13.26 8.09 -4.86
C GLU A 17 -12.01 7.38 -4.33
N SER A 18 -12.03 6.05 -4.30
CA SER A 18 -10.86 5.26 -3.88
C SER A 18 -9.68 5.43 -4.83
N ARG A 19 -9.91 5.53 -6.15
CA ARG A 19 -8.88 5.88 -7.13
C ARG A 19 -8.29 7.26 -6.91
N ALA A 20 -9.14 8.24 -6.61
CA ALA A 20 -8.66 9.59 -6.30
C ALA A 20 -7.85 9.59 -5.01
N ALA A 21 -8.28 8.83 -4.01
CA ALA A 21 -7.55 8.65 -2.76
C ALA A 21 -6.20 7.97 -2.95
N LEU A 22 -6.14 6.86 -3.71
CA LEU A 22 -4.89 6.17 -4.01
C LEU A 22 -3.92 7.10 -4.76
N ARG A 23 -4.40 7.81 -5.80
CA ARG A 23 -3.63 8.84 -6.53
C ARG A 23 -3.26 10.09 -5.72
N SER A 24 -3.83 10.28 -4.54
CA SER A 24 -3.41 11.39 -3.66
C SER A 24 -2.25 11.00 -2.77
N VAL A 25 -2.10 9.70 -2.51
CA VAL A 25 -0.98 9.13 -1.77
C VAL A 25 0.18 8.90 -2.72
N LEU A 26 -0.10 8.23 -3.85
CA LEU A 26 0.84 8.13 -4.96
C LEU A 26 1.03 9.53 -5.55
N GLY A 27 2.24 10.07 -5.51
CA GLY A 27 2.55 11.42 -5.97
C GLY A 27 2.58 12.46 -4.84
N HIS A 28 2.44 12.05 -3.57
CA HIS A 28 2.64 12.98 -2.47
C HIS A 28 4.14 13.22 -2.24
N PRO A 29 4.63 14.46 -2.43
CA PRO A 29 6.05 14.72 -2.24
C PRO A 29 6.41 14.53 -0.77
N ALA A 30 7.51 13.81 -0.52
CA ALA A 30 8.04 13.53 0.82
C ALA A 30 7.25 12.50 1.66
N MET A 31 6.54 11.58 1.03
CA MET A 31 5.89 10.46 1.72
C MET A 31 6.38 9.11 1.18
N VAL A 32 6.70 8.21 2.11
CA VAL A 32 6.91 6.79 1.82
C VAL A 32 5.58 6.08 2.01
N ALA A 33 5.06 5.51 0.93
CA ALA A 33 3.77 4.84 0.93
C ALA A 33 3.95 3.32 0.94
N MET A 34 3.18 2.63 1.78
CA MET A 34 3.01 1.18 1.69
C MET A 34 1.63 0.88 1.15
N ILE A 35 1.56 0.25 -0.02
CA ILE A 35 0.31 -0.20 -0.63
C ILE A 35 0.11 -1.67 -0.29
N VAL A 36 -0.96 -1.98 0.42
CA VAL A 36 -1.36 -3.34 0.78
C VAL A 36 -2.56 -3.77 -0.07
N ARG A 37 -2.54 -4.96 -0.67
CA ARG A 37 -3.62 -5.50 -1.50
C ARG A 37 -4.23 -6.76 -0.91
N GLY A 38 -5.54 -6.91 -1.12
CA GLY A 38 -6.27 -8.13 -0.76
C GLY A 38 -7.14 -8.00 0.49
N ARG A 39 -7.87 -9.08 0.81
CA ARG A 39 -8.92 -9.06 1.84
C ARG A 39 -8.89 -10.27 2.79
N SER A 40 -7.86 -11.10 2.71
CA SER A 40 -7.76 -12.27 3.60
C SER A 40 -7.56 -11.82 5.06
N PRO A 41 -7.92 -12.66 6.04
CA PRO A 41 -7.65 -12.38 7.45
C PRO A 41 -6.16 -12.14 7.73
N GLU A 42 -5.27 -12.79 6.98
CA GLU A 42 -3.81 -12.66 7.07
C GLU A 42 -3.37 -11.28 6.60
N VAL A 43 -3.85 -10.84 5.44
CA VAL A 43 -3.59 -9.49 4.90
C VAL A 43 -4.17 -8.41 5.82
N SER A 44 -5.34 -8.62 6.42
CA SER A 44 -5.90 -7.68 7.40
C SER A 44 -4.97 -7.51 8.61
N ARG A 45 -4.45 -8.63 9.16
CA ARG A 45 -3.51 -8.59 10.28
C ARG A 45 -2.19 -7.95 9.90
N PHE A 46 -1.71 -8.18 8.68
CA PHE A 46 -0.54 -7.52 8.12
C PHE A 46 -0.75 -6.00 8.03
N ALA A 47 -1.86 -5.55 7.43
CA ALA A 47 -2.17 -4.13 7.27
C ALA A 47 -2.24 -3.39 8.62
N ASP A 48 -2.85 -4.02 9.64
CA ASP A 48 -2.89 -3.46 10.99
C ASP A 48 -1.50 -3.35 11.62
N ARG A 49 -0.61 -4.32 11.37
CA ARG A 49 0.79 -4.27 11.84
C ARG A 49 1.57 -3.17 11.12
N ALA A 50 1.45 -3.10 9.80
CA ALA A 50 2.05 -2.06 8.98
C ALA A 50 1.64 -0.66 9.44
N GLU A 51 0.35 -0.44 9.68
CA GLU A 51 -0.15 0.85 10.18
C GLU A 51 0.45 1.21 11.54
N ARG A 52 0.56 0.25 12.47
CA ARG A 52 1.20 0.52 13.76
C ARG A 52 2.68 0.92 13.63
N ARG A 53 3.37 0.45 12.59
CA ARG A 53 4.76 0.83 12.28
C ARG A 53 4.85 2.19 11.58
N ALA A 54 3.85 2.54 10.77
CA ALA A 54 3.78 3.82 10.08
C ALA A 54 3.32 4.97 11.00
N ALA A 55 2.33 4.74 11.86
CA ALA A 55 1.65 5.77 12.65
C ALA A 55 2.55 6.73 13.46
N PRO A 56 3.71 6.31 14.02
CA PRO A 56 4.61 7.23 14.72
C PRO A 56 5.31 8.25 13.80
N PHE A 57 5.25 8.08 12.48
CA PHE A 57 6.02 8.83 11.51
C PHE A 57 5.12 9.57 10.52
N PRO A 58 5.14 10.92 10.48
CA PRO A 58 4.24 11.69 9.63
C PRO A 58 4.51 11.55 8.12
N PHE A 59 5.68 11.03 7.75
CA PHE A 59 6.10 10.80 6.36
C PHE A 59 5.85 9.36 5.89
N ARG A 60 5.16 8.52 6.68
CA ARG A 60 4.78 7.16 6.29
C ARG A 60 3.26 7.07 6.17
N GLU A 61 2.75 6.50 5.09
CA GLU A 61 1.32 6.19 4.95
C GLU A 61 1.12 4.74 4.51
N VAL A 62 0.16 4.07 5.14
CA VAL A 62 -0.31 2.75 4.70
C VAL A 62 -1.67 2.89 4.04
N VAL A 63 -1.77 2.39 2.81
CA VAL A 63 -3.01 2.33 2.04
C VAL A 63 -3.37 0.87 1.80
N TRP A 64 -4.51 0.45 2.33
CA TRP A 64 -5.01 -0.89 2.16
C TRP A 64 -6.11 -0.93 1.10
N VAL A 65 -5.78 -1.48 -0.07
CA VAL A 65 -6.67 -1.70 -1.21
C VAL A 65 -7.30 -3.10 -1.13
N ARG A 66 -8.54 -3.17 -0.64
CA ARG A 66 -9.28 -4.43 -0.48
C ARG A 66 -9.89 -4.95 -1.78
N ASP A 67 -10.19 -4.06 -2.71
CA ASP A 67 -10.79 -4.38 -4.00
C ASP A 67 -9.90 -3.93 -5.16
N ARG A 68 -9.42 -4.90 -5.94
CA ARG A 68 -8.52 -4.66 -7.09
C ARG A 68 -9.08 -3.72 -8.15
N ARG A 69 -10.39 -3.56 -8.25
CA ARG A 69 -11.01 -2.65 -9.23
C ARG A 69 -10.65 -1.18 -8.98
N ILE A 70 -10.14 -0.89 -7.79
CA ILE A 70 -9.65 0.44 -7.39
C ILE A 70 -8.35 0.78 -8.11
N PHE A 71 -7.51 -0.19 -8.47
CA PHE A 71 -6.34 0.10 -9.30
C PHE A 71 -6.77 0.60 -10.68
N GLU A 72 -6.02 1.57 -11.22
CA GLU A 72 -6.11 1.91 -12.64
C GLU A 72 -5.60 0.72 -13.50
N PRO A 73 -6.02 0.60 -14.77
CA PRO A 73 -5.53 -0.47 -15.64
C PRO A 73 -4.00 -0.50 -15.71
N GLY A 74 -3.38 -1.64 -15.41
CA GLY A 74 -1.91 -1.81 -15.40
C GLY A 74 -1.21 -1.35 -14.12
N GLN A 75 -1.92 -0.67 -13.20
CA GLN A 75 -1.30 -0.11 -11.99
C GLN A 75 -1.00 -1.18 -10.95
N GLU A 76 -1.88 -2.17 -10.78
CA GLU A 76 -1.61 -3.29 -9.87
C GLU A 76 -0.40 -4.09 -10.37
N GLU A 77 -0.37 -4.37 -11.67
CA GLU A 77 0.72 -5.09 -12.30
C GLU A 77 2.05 -4.33 -12.17
N SER A 78 2.06 -3.01 -12.39
CA SER A 78 3.26 -2.17 -12.23
C SER A 78 3.75 -2.10 -10.77
N LEU A 79 2.85 -2.15 -9.79
CA LEU A 79 3.20 -2.07 -8.37
C LEU A 79 3.66 -3.43 -7.80
N PHE A 80 3.19 -4.53 -8.37
CA PHE A 80 3.38 -5.89 -7.83
C PHE A 80 3.95 -6.86 -8.90
N GLU A 81 4.75 -6.34 -9.82
CA GLU A 81 5.17 -7.03 -11.03
C GLU A 81 5.88 -8.37 -10.70
N GLY A 82 5.23 -9.50 -11.06
CA GLY A 82 5.83 -10.83 -11.01
C GLY A 82 5.56 -11.68 -9.76
N GLU A 83 4.80 -11.18 -8.77
CA GLU A 83 4.85 -11.80 -7.44
C GLU A 83 3.47 -11.96 -6.77
N ASP A 84 2.85 -13.11 -7.00
CA ASP A 84 1.55 -13.48 -6.43
C ASP A 84 1.59 -13.66 -4.90
N GLU A 85 2.78 -13.86 -4.32
CA GLU A 85 2.97 -14.04 -2.88
C GLU A 85 2.98 -12.73 -2.09
N TRP A 86 3.27 -11.60 -2.75
CA TRP A 86 3.35 -10.31 -2.08
C TRP A 86 1.98 -9.66 -1.93
N CYS A 87 1.67 -9.33 -0.68
CA CYS A 87 0.47 -8.59 -0.31
C CYS A 87 0.73 -7.09 -0.14
N ALA A 88 1.99 -6.66 -0.06
CA ALA A 88 2.32 -5.25 0.07
C ALA A 88 3.56 -4.86 -0.72
N VAL A 89 3.60 -3.59 -1.13
CA VAL A 89 4.76 -2.94 -1.73
C VAL A 89 5.02 -1.63 -0.99
N VAL A 90 6.28 -1.32 -0.73
CA VAL A 90 6.74 -0.04 -0.17
C VAL A 90 7.38 0.77 -1.27
N LEU A 91 6.92 2.01 -1.40
CA LEU A 91 7.35 2.96 -2.41
C LEU A 91 8.26 4.00 -1.77
N ASP A 92 9.29 4.42 -2.51
CA ASP A 92 10.17 5.51 -2.11
C ASP A 92 9.49 6.89 -2.29
N LEU A 93 10.26 7.98 -2.13
CA LEU A 93 9.73 9.35 -2.27
C LEU A 93 9.39 9.74 -3.72
N ASN A 94 9.76 8.93 -4.70
CA ASN A 94 9.46 9.10 -6.12
C ASN A 94 8.37 8.13 -6.60
N ASP A 95 7.67 7.47 -5.67
CA ASP A 95 6.68 6.42 -5.92
C ASP A 95 7.24 5.16 -6.61
N GLU A 96 8.56 4.94 -6.55
CA GLU A 96 9.19 3.75 -7.12
C GLU A 96 9.10 2.58 -6.14
N PRO A 97 8.67 1.38 -6.58
CA PRO A 97 8.71 0.18 -5.76
C PRO A 97 10.13 -0.18 -5.29
N VAL A 98 10.32 -0.30 -3.97
CA VAL A 98 11.62 -0.67 -3.39
C VAL A 98 11.58 -2.05 -2.73
N VAL A 99 10.53 -2.32 -1.96
CA VAL A 99 10.42 -3.56 -1.17
C VAL A 99 9.02 -4.14 -1.28
N TRP A 100 8.94 -5.45 -1.49
CA TRP A 100 7.69 -6.20 -1.47
C TRP A 100 7.64 -7.11 -0.24
N LEU A 101 6.45 -7.25 0.36
CA LEU A 101 6.25 -7.99 1.60
C LEU A 101 5.05 -8.95 1.49
N ALA A 102 5.24 -10.15 2.01
CA ALA A 102 4.20 -11.15 2.16
C ALA A 102 3.45 -10.94 3.49
N ASP A 103 2.27 -11.55 3.62
CA ASP A 103 1.42 -11.39 4.80
C ASP A 103 2.07 -11.87 6.12
N HIS A 104 3.04 -12.78 6.02
CA HIS A 104 3.78 -13.37 7.12
C HIS A 104 5.06 -12.61 7.48
N ALA A 105 5.38 -11.51 6.79
CA ALA A 105 6.51 -10.65 7.14
C ALA A 105 6.39 -10.16 8.60
N SER A 106 7.51 -10.13 9.31
CA SER A 106 7.56 -9.72 10.72
C SER A 106 7.45 -8.20 10.87
N ASP A 107 7.24 -7.73 12.10
CA ASP A 107 7.23 -6.28 12.39
C ASP A 107 8.60 -5.63 12.13
N LEU A 108 9.68 -6.42 12.22
CA LEU A 108 11.03 -5.97 11.87
C LEU A 108 11.17 -5.82 10.34
N ASP A 109 10.67 -6.78 9.56
CA ASP A 109 10.71 -6.71 8.09
C ASP A 109 9.95 -5.50 7.57
N ILE A 110 8.78 -5.21 8.17
CA ILE A 110 7.99 -4.01 7.89
C ILE A 110 8.80 -2.74 8.18
N GLU A 111 9.51 -2.68 9.31
CA GLU A 111 10.31 -1.51 9.66
C GLU A 111 11.51 -1.34 8.71
N LEU A 112 12.22 -2.42 8.39
CA LEU A 112 13.32 -2.40 7.45
C LEU A 112 12.86 -1.92 6.08
N ALA A 113 11.71 -2.41 5.59
CA ALA A 113 11.15 -1.98 4.32
C ALA A 113 10.89 -0.45 4.27
N PHE A 114 10.37 0.13 5.36
CA PHE A 114 10.21 1.58 5.44
C PHE A 114 11.56 2.32 5.47
N LEU A 115 12.57 1.80 6.15
CA LEU A 115 13.90 2.42 6.20
C LEU A 115 14.60 2.34 4.84
N ASP A 116 14.49 1.20 4.14
CA ASP A 116 15.05 0.99 2.82
C ASP A 116 14.46 1.97 1.81
N ALA A 117 13.12 2.12 1.79
CA ALA A 117 12.43 3.08 0.95
C ALA A 117 12.82 4.54 1.25
N GLN A 118 13.09 4.89 2.51
CA GLN A 118 13.57 6.22 2.89
C GLN A 118 15.00 6.49 2.43
N SER A 119 15.85 5.47 2.47
CA SER A 119 17.26 5.58 2.12
C SER A 119 17.50 5.56 0.60
N SER A 120 16.57 5.01 -0.18
CA SER A 120 16.69 4.87 -1.64
C SER A 120 16.58 6.19 -2.40
N SER A 121 15.98 7.22 -1.79
CA SER A 121 15.81 8.54 -2.40
C SER A 121 16.82 9.60 -1.89
N LEU A 122 17.86 9.19 -1.16
CA LEU A 122 18.97 10.02 -0.67
C LEU A 122 20.21 9.91 -1.57
#